data_AF-A0A4U1CLL8-F1
#
_entry.id   AF-A0A4U1CLL8-F1
#
_cell.length_a   1.000
_cell.length_b   1.000
_cell.length_c   1.000
_cell.angle_alpha   90.00
_cell.angle_beta   90.00
_cell.angle_gamma   90.00
#
_symmetry.space_group_name_H-M   'P 1'
#
loop_
_entity.id
_entity.type
_entity.pdbx_description
1 polymer ?
#
loop_
_entity_poly.entity_id
_entity_poly.type
_entity_poly.pdbx_seq_one_letter_code
_entity_poly.pdbx_strand_id
1 'polypeptide(L)'
;MNKLNSFVAVALLALTFTACKKSKDEPVIVVPPSDGSTLTLEGKTAESNYTNVVYTDLSKDKTTKVDRKSWALGFYSGADFKVMLNQSFQTLAAVVNKTDINAVTLDDAKTTLVYNINLQSSTLANAVSLVDNYNGSLNRTAIASISATADENKVYILSVNGLFIEPNLYKIRILRNGTTGYTLQYAKIQETTFKTVNISKSADYNLTFVSLGNNNDGAIVNAEPKKDEWDLNWSYSTYKSVAANLESNPYWYQDFISINTLAGVSAAQVSTTTKTYAAFAESDIASLTFLNERDVIGSKWRTSPDFTGAGGGVKTDLFYVIKDSSGNVYKLKFVSYITGDGGERGKPVIEYKLIKKG
;
A
#
# COMPACT_ATOMS: atom_id res chain seq x y z
N MET A 1 37.40 57.11 71.41
CA MET A 1 36.35 56.13 71.77
C MET A 1 35.77 55.56 70.47
N ASN A 2 35.62 54.23 70.42
CA ASN A 2 34.93 53.38 69.42
C ASN A 2 35.52 53.40 68.00
N LYS A 3 36.33 52.42 67.55
CA LYS A 3 36.12 50.95 67.40
C LYS A 3 34.81 50.56 66.73
N LEU A 4 34.97 49.66 65.76
CA LEU A 4 33.97 48.79 65.13
C LEU A 4 32.99 49.47 64.19
N ASN A 5 33.20 49.29 62.88
CA ASN A 5 32.13 48.99 61.89
C ASN A 5 32.62 48.87 60.44
N SER A 6 33.93 48.87 60.15
CA SER A 6 34.43 48.86 58.77
C SER A 6 34.94 47.51 58.24
N PHE A 7 34.49 46.37 58.81
CA PHE A 7 34.96 45.02 58.42
C PHE A 7 33.84 43.96 58.34
N VAL A 8 32.65 44.33 57.88
CA VAL A 8 31.58 43.36 57.51
C VAL A 8 31.14 43.52 56.04
N ALA A 9 31.79 44.38 55.27
CA ALA A 9 31.54 44.52 53.83
C ALA A 9 32.40 43.56 52.96
N VAL A 10 32.77 42.40 53.50
CA VAL A 10 33.38 41.29 52.75
C VAL A 10 32.66 40.01 53.16
N ALA A 11 31.44 39.79 52.66
CA ALA A 11 30.78 38.47 52.63
C ALA A 11 29.39 38.47 51.96
N LEU A 12 29.06 39.40 51.05
CA LEU A 12 27.75 39.41 50.38
C LEU A 12 27.81 39.87 48.92
N LEU A 13 28.84 39.42 48.20
CA LEU A 13 28.92 39.55 46.75
C LEU A 13 29.27 38.21 46.08
N ALA A 14 28.65 37.14 46.56
CA ALA A 14 28.57 35.85 45.90
C ALA A 14 27.14 35.34 46.13
N LEU A 15 26.51 34.79 45.08
CA LEU A 15 25.05 34.49 44.95
C LEU A 15 24.29 35.72 44.43
N THR A 16 23.78 35.80 43.21
CA THR A 16 23.23 34.75 42.35
C THR A 16 23.33 35.17 40.87
N PHE A 17 24.32 34.65 40.13
CA PHE A 17 24.08 34.36 38.72
C PHE A 17 23.39 33.01 38.66
N THR A 18 22.08 32.98 38.91
CA THR A 18 21.25 31.92 38.35
C THR A 18 21.28 32.11 36.84
N ALA A 19 22.29 31.51 36.21
CA ALA A 19 22.17 31.12 34.82
C ALA A 19 20.91 30.24 34.76
N CYS A 20 19.82 30.78 34.22
CA CYS A 20 18.78 29.94 33.66
C CYS A 20 19.51 28.93 32.78
N LYS A 21 19.52 27.66 33.18
CA LYS A 21 19.90 26.58 32.28
C LYS A 21 19.05 26.82 31.04
N LYS A 22 19.66 27.24 29.94
CA LYS A 22 19.03 27.08 28.63
C LYS A 22 18.76 25.59 28.54
N SER A 23 17.49 25.21 28.69
CA SER A 23 17.04 23.87 28.32
C SER A 23 17.58 23.63 26.92
N LYS A 24 18.42 22.61 26.75
CA LYS A 24 18.96 22.20 25.45
C LYS A 24 17.88 21.57 24.58
N ASP A 25 16.67 21.48 25.08
CA ASP A 25 15.51 20.98 24.37
C ASP A 25 14.95 22.14 23.57
N GLU A 26 15.30 22.18 22.29
CA GLU A 26 14.56 22.97 21.31
C GLU A 26 13.07 22.60 21.43
N PRO A 27 12.15 23.58 21.41
CA PRO A 27 10.73 23.28 21.50
C PRO A 27 10.36 22.33 20.37
N VAL A 28 9.90 21.13 20.73
CA VAL A 28 9.40 20.16 19.75
C VAL A 28 8.16 20.78 19.11
N ILE A 29 8.30 21.28 17.89
CA ILE A 29 7.18 21.83 17.11
C ILE A 29 6.34 20.64 16.64
N VAL A 30 5.23 20.39 17.32
CA VAL A 30 4.23 19.41 16.87
C VAL A 30 3.35 20.10 15.84
N VAL A 31 3.56 19.76 14.56
CA VAL A 31 2.70 20.23 13.47
C VAL A 31 1.32 19.57 13.63
N PRO A 32 0.21 20.34 13.70
CA PRO A 32 -1.11 19.75 13.78
C PRO A 32 -1.46 19.01 12.48
N PRO A 33 -2.32 17.97 12.54
CA PRO A 33 -2.83 17.35 11.32
C PRO A 33 -3.63 18.38 10.51
N SER A 34 -3.67 18.19 9.19
CA SER A 34 -4.50 19.01 8.30
C SER A 34 -5.97 18.99 8.72
N ASP A 35 -6.62 20.14 8.60
CA ASP A 35 -8.07 20.31 8.80
C ASP A 35 -8.89 19.84 7.59
N GLY A 36 -8.25 19.55 6.44
CA GLY A 36 -8.90 19.14 5.20
C GLY A 36 -8.42 19.91 3.98
N SER A 37 -8.52 19.28 2.81
CA SER A 37 -8.12 19.85 1.53
C SER A 37 -8.88 19.22 0.36
N THR A 38 -8.63 19.75 -0.84
CA THR A 38 -9.00 19.15 -2.11
C THR A 38 -7.72 18.73 -2.83
N LEU A 39 -7.58 17.44 -3.13
CA LEU A 39 -6.40 16.89 -3.77
C LEU A 39 -6.75 16.21 -5.09
N THR A 40 -5.91 16.40 -6.09
CA THR A 40 -5.93 15.63 -7.34
C THR A 40 -4.96 14.47 -7.25
N LEU A 41 -5.43 13.25 -7.47
CA LEU A 41 -4.59 12.05 -7.46
C LEU A 41 -4.02 11.82 -8.86
N GLU A 42 -2.89 12.48 -9.14
CA GLU A 42 -2.25 12.57 -10.47
C GLU A 42 -1.59 11.24 -10.92
N GLY A 43 -2.39 10.23 -11.27
CA GLY A 43 -1.91 8.90 -11.67
C GLY A 43 -1.47 8.79 -13.14
N LYS A 44 -1.96 9.70 -13.97
CA LYS A 44 -1.80 9.72 -15.42
C LYS A 44 -0.43 10.25 -15.90
N THR A 45 0.02 9.73 -17.05
CA THR A 45 1.00 10.36 -17.95
C THR A 45 0.42 10.44 -19.37
N ALA A 46 1.17 10.94 -20.34
CA ALA A 46 0.72 10.99 -21.74
C ALA A 46 0.47 9.59 -22.32
N GLU A 47 1.18 8.57 -21.82
CA GLU A 47 1.15 7.20 -22.32
C GLU A 47 0.05 6.35 -21.69
N SER A 48 -0.34 6.66 -20.45
CA SER A 48 -1.34 5.87 -19.74
C SER A 48 -2.05 6.69 -18.66
N ASN A 49 -3.36 6.45 -18.53
CA ASN A 49 -4.14 6.96 -17.40
C ASN A 49 -3.74 6.31 -16.06
N TYR A 50 -2.99 5.22 -16.07
CA TYR A 50 -2.66 4.44 -14.87
C TYR A 50 -1.16 4.15 -14.79
N THR A 51 -0.31 5.15 -15.03
CA THR A 51 1.14 4.97 -14.91
C THR A 51 1.53 4.82 -13.43
N ASN A 52 0.93 5.60 -12.55
CA ASN A 52 1.33 5.68 -11.15
C ASN A 52 0.26 5.14 -10.19
N VAL A 53 0.73 4.53 -9.09
CA VAL A 53 0.00 4.49 -7.82
C VAL A 53 0.15 5.87 -7.17
N VAL A 54 -0.93 6.43 -6.66
CA VAL A 54 -0.92 7.73 -5.96
C VAL A 54 -1.30 7.53 -4.51
N TYR A 55 -0.30 7.55 -3.63
CA TYR A 55 -0.48 7.50 -2.18
C TYR A 55 -0.87 8.87 -1.64
N THR A 56 -1.76 8.91 -0.66
CA THR A 56 -2.26 10.14 -0.04
C THR A 56 -2.11 10.06 1.47
N ASP A 57 -1.48 11.07 2.07
CA ASP A 57 -1.43 11.34 3.51
C ASP A 57 -2.39 12.51 3.77
N LEU A 58 -3.53 12.20 4.38
CA LEU A 58 -4.58 13.17 4.67
C LEU A 58 -4.14 14.15 5.75
N SER A 59 -3.30 13.69 6.69
CA SER A 59 -2.80 14.51 7.79
C SER A 59 -1.81 15.59 7.34
N LYS A 60 -1.19 15.44 6.17
CA LYS A 60 -0.18 16.36 5.62
C LYS A 60 -0.58 17.04 4.30
N ASP A 61 -1.80 16.85 3.82
CA ASP A 61 -2.23 17.34 2.49
C ASP A 61 -1.31 16.93 1.34
N LYS A 62 -0.79 15.70 1.42
CA LYS A 62 0.30 15.26 0.55
C LYS A 62 -0.09 14.07 -0.29
N THR A 63 0.22 14.14 -1.58
CA THR A 63 0.23 12.98 -2.46
C THR A 63 1.65 12.60 -2.87
N THR A 64 1.91 11.30 -3.03
CA THR A 64 3.18 10.75 -3.52
C THR A 64 2.88 9.78 -4.66
N LYS A 65 3.54 9.99 -5.80
CA LYS A 65 3.39 9.15 -6.99
C LYS A 65 4.52 8.14 -7.07
N VAL A 66 4.17 6.91 -7.39
CA VAL A 66 5.12 5.82 -7.62
C VAL A 66 4.69 5.08 -8.88
N ASP A 67 5.63 4.77 -9.78
CA ASP A 67 5.35 3.93 -10.94
C ASP A 67 4.78 2.58 -10.48
N ARG A 68 3.57 2.25 -10.93
CA ARG A 68 2.88 1.01 -10.54
C ARG A 68 3.65 -0.24 -10.93
N LYS A 69 4.55 -0.15 -11.92
CA LYS A 69 5.36 -1.25 -12.46
C LYS A 69 6.77 -1.31 -11.86
N SER A 70 7.07 -0.47 -10.86
CA SER A 70 8.41 -0.39 -10.26
C SER A 70 8.83 -1.62 -9.45
N TRP A 71 7.90 -2.46 -9.02
CA TRP A 71 8.18 -3.64 -8.19
C TRP A 71 7.26 -4.82 -8.53
N ALA A 72 7.68 -6.04 -8.17
CA ALA A 72 6.88 -7.25 -8.33
C ALA A 72 6.58 -7.96 -7.01
N LEU A 73 7.53 -7.93 -6.06
CA LEU A 73 7.46 -8.61 -4.77
C LEU A 73 7.65 -7.63 -3.61
N GLY A 74 6.73 -7.62 -2.65
CA GLY A 74 6.78 -6.84 -1.42
C GLY A 74 6.99 -7.76 -0.21
N PHE A 75 8.08 -7.57 0.52
CA PHE A 75 8.49 -8.42 1.64
C PHE A 75 8.04 -7.79 2.96
N TYR A 76 7.17 -8.48 3.71
CA TYR A 76 6.54 -7.92 4.91
C TYR A 76 7.56 -7.64 6.02
N SER A 77 7.52 -6.42 6.55
CA SER A 77 8.44 -5.96 7.60
C SER A 77 8.00 -6.30 9.02
N GLY A 78 6.76 -6.78 9.22
CA GLY A 78 6.25 -7.16 10.54
C GLY A 78 6.86 -8.47 11.08
N ALA A 79 6.22 -9.07 12.08
CA ALA A 79 6.74 -10.27 12.75
C ALA A 79 6.79 -11.49 11.83
N ASP A 80 5.76 -11.67 10.99
CA ASP A 80 5.65 -12.82 10.09
C ASP A 80 6.58 -12.72 8.88
N PHE A 81 6.75 -13.85 8.19
CA PHE A 81 7.51 -13.93 6.95
C PHE A 81 6.56 -14.16 5.77
N LYS A 82 6.08 -13.05 5.21
CA LYS A 82 5.04 -13.02 4.17
C LYS A 82 5.53 -12.18 3.00
N VAL A 83 5.11 -12.56 1.79
CA VAL A 83 5.47 -11.88 0.56
C VAL A 83 4.20 -11.58 -0.21
N MET A 84 4.06 -10.33 -0.64
CA MET A 84 2.93 -9.82 -1.40
C MET A 84 3.32 -9.60 -2.86
N LEU A 85 2.40 -9.87 -3.77
CA LEU A 85 2.51 -9.61 -5.19
C LEU A 85 2.03 -8.19 -5.51
N ASN A 86 2.65 -7.57 -6.50
CA ASN A 86 2.17 -6.30 -7.01
C ASN A 86 0.91 -6.47 -7.87
N GLN A 87 -0.26 -6.29 -7.25
CA GLN A 87 -1.56 -6.32 -7.93
C GLN A 87 -1.68 -5.27 -9.03
N SER A 88 -1.03 -4.11 -8.87
CA SER A 88 -1.04 -3.04 -9.87
C SER A 88 -0.15 -3.34 -11.06
N PHE A 89 0.82 -4.25 -10.92
CA PHE A 89 1.67 -4.75 -12.02
C PHE A 89 1.17 -6.07 -12.62
N GLN A 90 -0.04 -6.51 -12.26
CA GLN A 90 -0.67 -7.73 -12.77
C GLN A 90 0.25 -8.96 -12.57
N THR A 91 0.90 -9.01 -11.40
CA THR A 91 1.79 -10.10 -11.03
C THR A 91 1.00 -11.31 -10.56
N LEU A 92 1.30 -12.49 -11.09
CA LEU A 92 0.74 -13.78 -10.65
C LEU A 92 1.84 -14.73 -10.21
N ALA A 93 1.57 -15.58 -9.23
CA ALA A 93 2.48 -16.62 -8.79
C ALA A 93 1.80 -18.00 -8.71
N ALA A 94 2.49 -19.06 -9.12
CA ALA A 94 2.07 -20.44 -8.89
C ALA A 94 3.21 -21.25 -8.28
N VAL A 95 2.89 -22.08 -7.29
CA VAL A 95 3.87 -22.98 -6.67
C VAL A 95 4.19 -24.15 -7.59
N VAL A 96 5.44 -24.60 -7.58
CA VAL A 96 5.85 -25.91 -8.13
C VAL A 96 6.34 -26.80 -6.99
N ASN A 97 6.18 -28.12 -7.12
CA ASN A 97 6.59 -29.06 -6.09
C ASN A 97 8.11 -29.34 -6.11
N LYS A 98 8.92 -28.28 -6.11
CA LYS A 98 10.39 -28.31 -6.11
C LYS A 98 10.91 -27.26 -5.14
N THR A 99 12.05 -27.53 -4.53
CA THR A 99 12.74 -26.62 -3.59
C THR A 99 14.08 -26.16 -4.14
N ASP A 100 14.71 -26.93 -5.02
CA ASP A 100 15.85 -26.48 -5.80
C ASP A 100 15.38 -25.68 -7.03
N ILE A 101 15.79 -24.40 -7.09
CA ILE A 101 15.48 -23.49 -8.20
C ILE A 101 16.17 -23.93 -9.51
N ASN A 102 17.31 -24.61 -9.45
CA ASN A 102 17.99 -25.09 -10.66
C ASN A 102 17.27 -26.30 -11.26
N ALA A 103 16.53 -27.06 -10.46
CA ALA A 103 15.72 -28.17 -10.92
C ALA A 103 14.41 -27.73 -11.61
N VAL A 104 14.04 -26.44 -11.54
CA VAL A 104 12.83 -25.90 -12.16
C VAL A 104 13.12 -25.47 -13.59
N THR A 105 12.33 -26.01 -14.52
CA THR A 105 12.41 -25.80 -15.97
C THR A 105 11.14 -25.15 -16.52
N LEU A 106 11.17 -24.83 -17.82
CA LEU A 106 9.99 -24.38 -18.55
C LEU A 106 8.84 -25.40 -18.52
N ASP A 107 9.13 -26.69 -18.51
CA ASP A 107 8.08 -27.71 -18.49
C ASP A 107 7.33 -27.70 -17.17
N ASP A 108 8.01 -27.44 -16.04
CA ASP A 108 7.33 -27.20 -14.77
C ASP A 108 6.39 -26.00 -14.87
N ALA A 109 6.85 -24.89 -15.46
CA ALA A 109 6.02 -23.69 -15.65
C ALA A 109 4.77 -23.99 -16.48
N LYS A 110 4.89 -24.74 -17.58
CA LYS A 110 3.76 -25.15 -18.44
C LYS A 110 2.72 -25.99 -17.72
N THR A 111 3.08 -26.68 -16.63
CA THR A 111 2.11 -27.41 -15.81
C THR A 111 1.33 -26.53 -14.84
N THR A 112 1.81 -25.31 -14.57
CA THR A 112 1.14 -24.37 -13.68
C THR A 112 0.03 -23.59 -14.39
N LEU A 113 -0.97 -23.16 -13.63
CA LEU A 113 -2.05 -22.33 -14.16
C LEU A 113 -1.57 -20.94 -14.62
N VAL A 114 -0.39 -20.47 -14.18
CA VAL A 114 0.15 -19.16 -14.61
C VAL A 114 0.54 -19.17 -16.09
N TYR A 115 1.01 -20.29 -16.63
CA TYR A 115 1.50 -20.35 -18.00
C TYR A 115 0.35 -20.22 -19.01
N ASN A 116 0.45 -19.22 -19.88
CA ASN A 116 -0.52 -18.95 -20.95
C ASN A 116 -1.98 -18.81 -20.45
N ILE A 117 -2.16 -18.32 -19.23
CA ILE A 117 -3.49 -18.16 -18.64
C ILE A 117 -4.31 -17.13 -19.41
N ASN A 118 -5.58 -17.47 -19.69
CA ASN A 118 -6.57 -16.51 -20.15
C ASN A 118 -7.55 -16.21 -19.00
N LEU A 119 -7.34 -15.07 -18.33
CA LEU A 119 -8.18 -14.63 -17.21
C LEU A 119 -9.62 -14.24 -17.62
N GLN A 120 -9.89 -14.09 -18.91
CA GLN A 120 -11.24 -13.87 -19.43
C GLN A 120 -11.98 -15.18 -19.71
N SER A 121 -11.32 -16.34 -19.55
CA SER A 121 -11.97 -17.64 -19.77
C SER A 121 -13.05 -17.90 -18.72
N SER A 122 -14.25 -18.26 -19.18
CA SER A 122 -15.38 -18.65 -18.32
C SER A 122 -15.18 -20.03 -17.67
N THR A 123 -14.21 -20.83 -18.13
CA THR A 123 -13.91 -22.17 -17.62
C THR A 123 -12.75 -22.20 -16.63
N LEU A 124 -12.17 -21.04 -16.32
CA LEU A 124 -11.00 -20.96 -15.46
C LEU A 124 -11.40 -21.31 -14.01
N ALA A 125 -10.76 -22.35 -13.46
CA ALA A 125 -10.95 -22.82 -12.10
C ALA A 125 -9.72 -22.48 -11.24
N ASN A 126 -9.93 -22.15 -9.97
CA ASN A 126 -8.89 -21.94 -8.96
C ASN A 126 -7.86 -20.82 -9.25
N ALA A 127 -8.11 -19.91 -10.19
CA ALA A 127 -7.17 -18.83 -10.52
C ALA A 127 -7.00 -17.79 -9.40
N VAL A 128 -7.91 -17.75 -8.44
CA VAL A 128 -7.79 -16.92 -7.25
C VAL A 128 -6.57 -17.29 -6.39
N SER A 129 -6.07 -18.53 -6.48
CA SER A 129 -4.83 -18.96 -5.81
C SER A 129 -3.57 -18.29 -6.37
N LEU A 130 -3.65 -17.68 -7.55
CA LEU A 130 -2.52 -17.06 -8.24
C LEU A 130 -2.23 -15.63 -7.77
N VAL A 131 -3.11 -15.08 -6.95
CA VAL A 131 -3.06 -13.71 -6.44
C VAL A 131 -3.23 -13.68 -4.94
N ASP A 132 -2.81 -12.58 -4.32
CA ASP A 132 -3.05 -12.37 -2.89
C ASP A 132 -4.53 -12.09 -2.59
N ASN A 133 -4.88 -12.01 -1.31
CA ASN A 133 -6.20 -11.57 -0.90
C ASN A 133 -6.51 -10.16 -1.43
N TYR A 134 -7.69 -10.00 -2.05
CA TYR A 134 -8.18 -8.73 -2.55
C TYR A 134 -8.39 -7.69 -1.43
N ASN A 135 -8.68 -8.14 -0.20
CA ASN A 135 -8.83 -7.27 0.96
C ASN A 135 -7.50 -6.89 1.63
N GLY A 136 -6.36 -7.31 1.09
CA GLY A 136 -5.02 -7.02 1.63
C GLY A 136 -4.60 -7.88 2.83
N SER A 137 -5.38 -8.89 3.24
CA SER A 137 -5.01 -9.77 4.34
C SER A 137 -3.79 -10.64 4.02
N LEU A 138 -2.82 -10.66 4.95
CA LEU A 138 -1.64 -11.53 4.89
C LEU A 138 -1.95 -13.01 5.20
N ASN A 139 -3.19 -13.33 5.56
CA ASN A 139 -3.60 -14.71 5.84
C ASN A 139 -3.70 -15.55 4.55
N ARG A 140 -3.93 -14.90 3.40
CA ARG A 140 -3.93 -15.54 2.08
C ARG A 140 -3.09 -14.75 1.09
N THR A 141 -1.88 -15.24 0.87
CA THR A 141 -0.96 -14.77 -0.18
C THR A 141 -0.74 -15.89 -1.19
N ALA A 142 -0.48 -15.57 -2.45
CA ALA A 142 -0.19 -16.57 -3.48
C ALA A 142 1.10 -17.35 -3.17
N ILE A 143 2.07 -16.65 -2.56
CA ILE A 143 3.28 -17.23 -2.00
C ILE A 143 3.00 -17.59 -0.54
N ALA A 144 3.24 -18.84 -0.15
CA ALA A 144 3.02 -19.29 1.22
C ALA A 144 3.92 -18.55 2.21
N SER A 145 3.59 -18.63 3.51
CA SER A 145 4.50 -18.14 4.56
C SER A 145 5.87 -18.78 4.40
N ILE A 146 6.93 -17.98 4.47
CA ILE A 146 8.29 -18.49 4.33
C ILE A 146 8.63 -19.27 5.60
N SER A 147 8.95 -20.55 5.47
CA SER A 147 9.34 -21.41 6.58
C SER A 147 10.73 -21.05 7.11
N ALA A 148 10.94 -21.27 8.41
CA ALA A 148 12.27 -21.21 9.01
C ALA A 148 13.17 -22.36 8.53
N THR A 149 12.59 -23.48 8.11
CA THR A 149 13.31 -24.60 7.49
C THR A 149 13.51 -24.31 6.01
N ALA A 150 14.75 -24.12 5.57
CA ALA A 150 15.06 -23.76 4.19
C ALA A 150 14.45 -24.74 3.17
N ASP A 151 14.52 -26.04 3.45
CA ASP A 151 14.06 -27.12 2.56
C ASP A 151 12.54 -27.24 2.47
N GLU A 152 11.78 -26.54 3.30
CA GLU A 152 10.33 -26.45 3.17
C GLU A 152 9.88 -25.34 2.22
N ASN A 153 10.78 -24.41 1.88
CA ASN A 153 10.47 -23.28 1.00
C ASN A 153 10.52 -23.70 -0.48
N LYS A 154 9.33 -23.82 -1.08
CA LYS A 154 9.12 -24.20 -2.47
C LYS A 154 9.51 -23.07 -3.45
N VAL A 155 9.77 -23.47 -4.68
CA VAL A 155 9.96 -22.57 -5.82
C VAL A 155 8.58 -22.18 -6.38
N TYR A 156 8.48 -20.95 -6.85
CA TYR A 156 7.30 -20.41 -7.50
C TYR A 156 7.64 -19.95 -8.92
N ILE A 157 6.68 -20.11 -9.82
CA ILE A 157 6.66 -19.48 -11.14
C ILE A 157 5.96 -18.15 -11.00
N LEU A 158 6.64 -17.07 -11.38
CA LEU A 158 6.14 -15.71 -11.32
C LEU A 158 5.97 -15.16 -12.74
N SER A 159 4.83 -14.53 -13.00
CA SER A 159 4.59 -13.73 -14.19
C SER A 159 4.33 -12.28 -13.80
N VAL A 160 4.69 -11.35 -14.67
CA VAL A 160 4.67 -9.91 -14.41
C VAL A 160 4.08 -9.17 -15.61
N ASN A 161 3.57 -7.96 -15.38
CA ASN A 161 3.02 -7.08 -16.42
C ASN A 161 1.84 -7.69 -17.21
N GLY A 162 1.17 -8.69 -16.66
CA GLY A 162 0.12 -9.43 -17.39
C GLY A 162 0.64 -10.28 -18.55
N LEU A 163 1.95 -10.59 -18.58
CA LEU A 163 2.59 -11.37 -19.63
C LEU A 163 2.89 -12.78 -19.11
N PHE A 164 2.08 -13.74 -19.54
CA PHE A 164 2.00 -15.10 -18.97
C PHE A 164 2.80 -16.16 -19.73
N ILE A 165 3.66 -15.70 -20.63
CA ILE A 165 4.51 -16.53 -21.47
C ILE A 165 5.94 -16.00 -21.43
N GLU A 166 6.84 -16.78 -22.00
CA GLU A 166 8.24 -16.39 -22.17
C GLU A 166 8.36 -15.12 -23.03
N PRO A 167 9.37 -14.27 -22.79
CA PRO A 167 10.42 -14.36 -21.77
C PRO A 167 10.02 -13.75 -20.40
N ASN A 168 8.72 -13.58 -20.12
CA ASN A 168 8.23 -12.83 -18.94
C ASN A 168 7.99 -13.70 -17.70
N LEU A 169 8.43 -14.96 -17.74
CA LEU A 169 8.34 -15.89 -16.62
C LEU A 169 9.65 -15.94 -15.84
N TYR A 170 9.52 -15.90 -14.52
CA TYR A 170 10.60 -16.09 -13.56
C TYR A 170 10.35 -17.34 -12.74
N LYS A 171 11.43 -17.97 -12.28
CA LYS A 171 11.44 -18.89 -11.16
C LYS A 171 12.01 -18.17 -9.95
N ILE A 172 11.32 -18.27 -8.81
CA ILE A 172 11.73 -17.62 -7.56
C ILE A 172 11.69 -18.60 -6.39
N ARG A 173 12.67 -18.51 -5.49
CA ARG A 173 12.64 -19.16 -4.18
C ARG A 173 12.94 -18.11 -3.13
N ILE A 174 12.22 -18.15 -2.02
CA ILE A 174 12.37 -17.17 -0.95
C ILE A 174 12.72 -17.92 0.33
N LEU A 175 13.76 -17.46 1.00
CA LEU A 175 14.26 -18.01 2.26
C LEU A 175 14.22 -16.92 3.33
N ARG A 176 14.16 -17.32 4.61
CA ARG A 176 14.43 -16.38 5.69
C ARG A 176 15.93 -16.10 5.76
N ASN A 177 16.28 -14.86 6.03
CA ASN A 177 17.64 -14.44 6.36
C ASN A 177 17.63 -13.99 7.83
N GLY A 178 17.89 -14.94 8.73
CA GLY A 178 17.72 -14.74 10.16
C GLY A 178 16.27 -14.43 10.57
N THR A 179 16.13 -13.63 11.63
CA THR A 179 14.82 -13.17 12.13
C THR A 179 14.38 -11.83 11.54
N THR A 180 15.26 -11.14 10.81
CA THR A 180 15.10 -9.74 10.40
C THR A 180 15.10 -9.54 8.88
N GLY A 181 15.08 -10.59 8.08
CA GLY A 181 15.17 -10.43 6.63
C GLY A 181 14.81 -11.66 5.81
N TYR A 182 14.94 -11.51 4.50
CA TYR A 182 14.68 -12.54 3.50
C TYR A 182 15.89 -12.65 2.56
N THR A 183 15.98 -13.79 1.90
CA THR A 183 16.85 -13.99 0.74
C THR A 183 15.97 -14.43 -0.42
N LEU A 184 15.91 -13.61 -1.48
CA LEU A 184 15.26 -13.94 -2.73
C LEU A 184 16.28 -14.55 -3.68
N GLN A 185 16.02 -15.76 -4.14
CA GLN A 185 16.67 -16.35 -5.31
C GLN A 185 15.74 -16.19 -6.51
N TYR A 186 16.25 -15.70 -7.64
CA TYR A 186 15.44 -15.49 -8.83
C TYR A 186 16.23 -15.73 -10.12
N ALA A 187 15.53 -16.18 -11.16
CA ALA A 187 16.06 -16.32 -12.51
C ALA A 187 14.92 -16.23 -13.51
N LYS A 188 15.20 -15.91 -14.78
CA LYS A 188 14.25 -16.19 -15.86
C LYS A 188 14.04 -17.70 -16.00
N ILE A 189 12.88 -18.13 -16.47
CA ILE A 189 12.52 -19.57 -16.42
C ILE A 189 13.50 -20.50 -17.14
N GLN A 190 14.13 -20.05 -18.23
CA GLN A 190 15.12 -20.82 -18.99
C GLN A 190 16.57 -20.62 -18.51
N GLU A 191 16.83 -19.69 -17.58
CA GLU A 191 18.19 -19.49 -17.07
C GLU A 191 18.63 -20.68 -16.22
N THR A 192 19.88 -21.11 -16.41
CA THR A 192 20.52 -22.23 -15.71
C THR A 192 21.19 -21.81 -14.40
N THR A 193 21.29 -20.51 -14.16
CA THR A 193 21.82 -19.94 -12.91
C THR A 193 20.83 -18.91 -12.37
N PHE A 194 20.83 -18.72 -11.06
CA PHE A 194 19.98 -17.74 -10.40
C PHE A 194 20.81 -16.64 -9.74
N LYS A 195 20.18 -15.48 -9.57
CA LYS A 195 20.69 -14.34 -8.81
C LYS A 195 20.07 -14.32 -7.42
N THR A 196 20.72 -13.63 -6.50
CA THR A 196 20.28 -13.52 -5.11
C THR A 196 20.16 -12.06 -4.68
N VAL A 197 19.12 -11.74 -3.92
CA VAL A 197 18.94 -10.45 -3.24
C VAL A 197 18.75 -10.73 -1.74
N ASN A 198 19.50 -10.02 -0.90
CA ASN A 198 19.26 -10.01 0.54
C ASN A 198 18.40 -8.80 0.90
N ILE A 199 17.25 -9.06 1.55
CA ILE A 199 16.25 -8.05 1.88
C ILE A 199 16.17 -7.94 3.40
N SER A 200 16.43 -6.75 3.94
CA SER A 200 16.23 -6.48 5.37
C SER A 200 14.82 -5.94 5.61
N LYS A 201 14.16 -6.38 6.68
CA LYS A 201 12.92 -5.77 7.16
C LYS A 201 13.20 -4.35 7.65
N SER A 202 12.23 -3.45 7.48
CA SER A 202 12.35 -2.06 7.93
C SER A 202 11.19 -1.69 8.86
N ALA A 203 11.51 -1.12 10.03
CA ALA A 203 10.49 -0.68 10.98
C ALA A 203 9.64 0.48 10.45
N ASP A 204 10.17 1.29 9.52
CA ASP A 204 9.54 2.47 8.96
C ASP A 204 8.51 2.16 7.86
N TYR A 205 8.57 0.95 7.27
CA TYR A 205 7.76 0.59 6.10
C TYR A 205 6.95 -0.68 6.36
N ASN A 206 5.77 -0.79 5.74
CA ASN A 206 4.99 -2.02 5.77
C ASN A 206 5.72 -3.18 5.08
N LEU A 207 6.37 -2.86 3.96
CA LEU A 207 6.99 -3.79 3.03
C LEU A 207 8.33 -3.22 2.55
N THR A 208 9.28 -4.10 2.24
CA THR A 208 10.45 -3.77 1.41
C THR A 208 10.26 -4.37 0.03
N PHE A 209 10.48 -3.61 -1.03
CA PHE A 209 10.07 -4.01 -2.38
C PHE A 209 11.25 -4.42 -3.25
N VAL A 210 11.07 -5.49 -4.02
CA VAL A 210 12.02 -5.94 -5.05
C VAL A 210 11.40 -5.84 -6.43
N SER A 211 12.20 -5.29 -7.33
CA SER A 211 11.90 -5.10 -8.75
C SER A 211 12.18 -6.37 -9.56
N LEU A 212 11.22 -6.78 -10.40
CA LEU A 212 11.36 -7.83 -11.42
C LEU A 212 10.44 -7.51 -12.60
N GLY A 213 10.90 -7.64 -13.83
CA GLY A 213 10.07 -7.48 -15.04
C GLY A 213 10.04 -6.10 -15.67
N ASN A 214 10.92 -5.20 -15.25
CA ASN A 214 10.93 -3.79 -15.65
C ASN A 214 12.35 -3.25 -15.93
N ASN A 215 13.25 -4.14 -16.38
CA ASN A 215 14.66 -3.85 -16.66
C ASN A 215 15.52 -3.44 -15.45
N ASN A 216 15.02 -3.63 -14.22
CA ASN A 216 15.75 -3.37 -12.99
C ASN A 216 15.70 -4.57 -12.03
N ASP A 217 15.81 -5.78 -12.58
CA ASP A 217 15.59 -7.03 -11.86
C ASP A 217 16.56 -7.22 -10.70
N GLY A 218 16.02 -7.41 -9.50
CA GLY A 218 16.76 -7.63 -8.25
C GLY A 218 17.04 -6.36 -7.44
N ALA A 219 16.69 -5.17 -7.96
CA ALA A 219 16.85 -3.94 -7.21
C ALA A 219 15.82 -3.83 -6.07
N ILE A 220 16.27 -3.38 -4.90
CA ILE A 220 15.39 -2.91 -3.83
C ILE A 220 14.95 -1.49 -4.17
N VAL A 221 13.64 -1.24 -4.18
CA VAL A 221 13.05 0.03 -4.61
C VAL A 221 12.12 0.61 -3.56
N ASN A 222 11.97 1.94 -3.59
CA ASN A 222 10.97 2.64 -2.77
C ASN A 222 9.65 2.70 -3.54
N ALA A 223 8.70 1.85 -3.17
CA ALA A 223 7.41 1.75 -3.86
C ALA A 223 6.19 2.20 -3.04
N GLU A 224 6.39 2.50 -1.76
CA GLU A 224 5.42 3.09 -0.84
C GLU A 224 6.12 4.18 -0.02
N PRO A 225 5.42 5.23 0.44
CA PRO A 225 5.89 6.08 1.52
C PRO A 225 6.11 5.27 2.81
N LYS A 226 6.69 5.89 3.84
CA LYS A 226 6.74 5.28 5.18
C LYS A 226 5.32 4.94 5.63
N LYS A 227 5.19 3.89 6.45
CA LYS A 227 3.89 3.30 6.77
C LYS A 227 2.94 4.25 7.49
N ASP A 228 3.46 5.27 8.16
CA ASP A 228 2.74 6.34 8.86
C ASP A 228 2.56 7.61 8.02
N GLU A 229 2.95 7.59 6.74
CA GLU A 229 2.89 8.73 5.83
C GLU A 229 1.99 8.47 4.60
N TRP A 230 1.00 7.59 4.74
CA TRP A 230 -0.10 7.45 3.79
C TRP A 230 -1.28 6.67 4.38
N ASP A 231 -2.48 7.07 3.97
CA ASP A 231 -3.75 6.51 4.44
C ASP A 231 -4.44 5.68 3.38
N LEU A 232 -4.42 6.19 2.14
CA LEU A 232 -5.05 5.56 0.99
C LEU A 232 -4.20 5.72 -0.27
N ASN A 233 -4.44 4.87 -1.26
CA ASN A 233 -3.90 5.06 -2.59
C ASN A 233 -4.93 4.80 -3.68
N TRP A 234 -4.76 5.52 -4.80
CA TRP A 234 -5.48 5.28 -6.05
C TRP A 234 -4.55 4.59 -7.05
N SER A 235 -5.04 3.56 -7.75
CA SER A 235 -4.28 2.91 -8.82
C SER A 235 -5.12 2.02 -9.75
N TYR A 236 -4.45 1.46 -10.76
CA TYR A 236 -4.83 0.19 -11.36
C TYR A 236 -4.58 -0.96 -10.36
N SER A 237 -5.40 -1.99 -10.37
CA SER A 237 -5.25 -3.12 -9.44
C SER A 237 -5.70 -4.43 -10.06
N THR A 238 -5.58 -5.49 -9.28
CA THR A 238 -6.18 -6.80 -9.52
C THR A 238 -7.27 -7.01 -8.47
N TYR A 239 -8.47 -7.36 -8.90
CA TYR A 239 -9.63 -7.56 -8.04
C TYR A 239 -10.49 -8.74 -8.51
N LYS A 240 -11.61 -9.01 -7.84
CA LYS A 240 -12.55 -10.08 -8.23
C LYS A 240 -13.38 -9.71 -9.47
N SER A 241 -13.54 -10.65 -10.40
CA SER A 241 -14.37 -10.47 -11.61
C SER A 241 -15.87 -10.44 -11.30
N VAL A 242 -16.31 -11.14 -10.25
CA VAL A 242 -17.70 -11.18 -9.82
C VAL A 242 -17.78 -10.81 -8.35
N ALA A 243 -18.44 -9.68 -8.04
CA ALA A 243 -18.48 -9.12 -6.69
C ALA A 243 -19.04 -10.09 -5.62
N ALA A 244 -19.98 -10.95 -6.01
CA ALA A 244 -20.63 -11.92 -5.12
C ALA A 244 -19.80 -13.20 -4.87
N ASN A 245 -18.72 -13.44 -5.63
CA ASN A 245 -17.89 -14.64 -5.48
C ASN A 245 -16.45 -14.25 -5.12
N LEU A 246 -16.08 -14.52 -3.87
CA LEU A 246 -14.74 -14.25 -3.32
C LEU A 246 -13.64 -15.11 -3.97
N GLU A 247 -14.00 -16.24 -4.58
CA GLU A 247 -13.12 -17.14 -5.31
C GLU A 247 -13.16 -16.91 -6.83
N SER A 248 -13.75 -15.80 -7.29
CA SER A 248 -13.79 -15.48 -8.72
C SER A 248 -12.41 -15.13 -9.28
N ASN A 249 -12.30 -15.34 -10.59
CA ASN A 249 -11.05 -15.14 -11.34
C ASN A 249 -10.50 -13.72 -11.12
N PRO A 250 -9.17 -13.58 -11.01
CA PRO A 250 -8.53 -12.28 -11.01
C PRO A 250 -8.94 -11.47 -12.24
N TYR A 251 -9.33 -10.22 -12.01
CA TYR A 251 -9.72 -9.27 -13.03
C TYR A 251 -8.96 -7.97 -12.86
N TRP A 252 -8.57 -7.37 -13.97
CA TRP A 252 -7.82 -6.13 -13.94
C TRP A 252 -8.74 -4.94 -13.76
N TYR A 253 -8.53 -4.24 -12.65
CA TYR A 253 -9.46 -3.25 -12.17
C TYR A 253 -8.85 -1.85 -12.27
N GLN A 254 -9.62 -0.93 -12.84
CA GLN A 254 -9.24 0.46 -13.01
C GLN A 254 -9.84 1.33 -11.91
N ASP A 255 -9.17 2.44 -11.63
CA ASP A 255 -9.66 3.49 -10.72
C ASP A 255 -9.99 2.94 -9.32
N PHE A 256 -9.08 2.13 -8.76
CA PHE A 256 -9.28 1.41 -7.51
C PHE A 256 -8.63 2.15 -6.34
N ILE A 257 -9.36 2.25 -5.22
CA ILE A 257 -8.88 2.87 -3.99
C ILE A 257 -8.58 1.79 -2.95
N SER A 258 -7.35 1.79 -2.43
CA SER A 258 -6.92 0.96 -1.32
C SER A 258 -6.64 1.80 -0.07
N ILE A 259 -6.84 1.25 1.13
CA ILE A 259 -6.40 1.86 2.40
C ILE A 259 -5.20 1.11 3.02
N ASN A 260 -4.39 1.80 3.82
CA ASN A 260 -3.18 1.28 4.47
C ASN A 260 -3.49 0.44 5.71
N THR A 261 -4.14 -0.71 5.53
CA THR A 261 -4.56 -1.58 6.64
C THR A 261 -3.38 -2.13 7.44
N LEU A 262 -2.20 -2.28 6.83
CA LEU A 262 -0.98 -2.75 7.51
C LEU A 262 -0.44 -1.75 8.54
N ALA A 263 -0.74 -0.46 8.37
CA ALA A 263 -0.45 0.58 9.36
C ALA A 263 -1.63 0.88 10.29
N GLY A 264 -2.71 0.09 10.23
CA GLY A 264 -3.88 0.26 11.10
C GLY A 264 -4.92 1.28 10.59
N VAL A 265 -4.82 1.73 9.34
CA VAL A 265 -5.84 2.60 8.73
C VAL A 265 -7.11 1.79 8.51
N SER A 266 -8.24 2.37 8.87
CA SER A 266 -9.57 1.77 8.76
C SER A 266 -10.55 2.76 8.15
N ALA A 267 -11.63 2.26 7.56
CA ALA A 267 -12.62 3.14 6.95
C ALA A 267 -14.05 2.62 7.11
N ALA A 268 -15.02 3.53 6.93
CA ALA A 268 -16.44 3.23 6.84
C ALA A 268 -17.03 3.95 5.62
N GLN A 269 -18.06 3.35 5.03
CA GLN A 269 -18.87 3.98 3.98
C GLN A 269 -20.15 4.52 4.60
N VAL A 270 -20.55 5.74 4.21
CA VAL A 270 -21.77 6.39 4.70
C VAL A 270 -22.64 6.78 3.52
N SER A 271 -23.92 6.39 3.57
CA SER A 271 -24.91 6.85 2.58
C SER A 271 -25.41 8.25 2.92
N THR A 272 -25.54 9.09 1.92
CA THR A 272 -26.06 10.46 2.06
C THR A 272 -27.53 10.51 2.52
N THR A 273 -28.28 9.43 2.33
CA THR A 273 -29.65 9.29 2.86
C THR A 273 -29.66 9.11 4.38
N THR A 274 -28.59 8.54 4.96
CA THR A 274 -28.41 8.40 6.40
C THR A 274 -27.96 9.72 7.02
N LYS A 275 -26.96 10.36 6.40
CA LYS A 275 -26.42 11.66 6.82
C LYS A 275 -25.75 12.33 5.63
N THR A 276 -25.93 13.63 5.42
CA THR A 276 -25.22 14.33 4.35
C THR A 276 -23.74 14.54 4.71
N TYR A 277 -22.86 14.60 3.70
CA TYR A 277 -21.43 14.91 3.92
C TYR A 277 -21.22 16.19 4.73
N ALA A 278 -21.98 17.26 4.41
CA ALA A 278 -21.88 18.54 5.10
C ALA A 278 -22.28 18.43 6.59
N ALA A 279 -23.36 17.71 6.89
CA ALA A 279 -23.89 17.58 8.25
C ALA A 279 -23.18 16.53 9.11
N PHE A 280 -22.36 15.65 8.53
CA PHE A 280 -21.61 14.63 9.28
C PHE A 280 -20.56 15.27 10.20
N ALA A 281 -20.59 14.92 11.48
CA ALA A 281 -19.78 15.51 12.55
C ALA A 281 -19.21 14.43 13.51
N GLU A 282 -18.39 14.85 14.48
CA GLU A 282 -17.70 13.95 15.41
C GLU A 282 -18.67 13.05 16.20
N SER A 283 -19.82 13.59 16.61
CA SER A 283 -20.86 12.84 17.33
C SER A 283 -21.40 11.64 16.54
N ASP A 284 -21.29 11.65 15.22
CA ASP A 284 -21.80 10.57 14.36
C ASP A 284 -20.83 9.38 14.29
N ILE A 285 -19.55 9.55 14.68
CA ILE A 285 -18.49 8.52 14.56
C ILE A 285 -18.85 7.26 15.36
N ALA A 286 -19.45 7.41 16.54
CA ALA A 286 -19.81 6.29 17.41
C ALA A 286 -20.83 5.32 16.78
N SER A 287 -21.56 5.76 15.74
CA SER A 287 -22.51 4.92 15.02
C SER A 287 -21.87 4.09 13.90
N LEU A 288 -20.61 4.37 13.54
CA LEU A 288 -19.94 3.73 12.42
C LEU A 288 -19.26 2.43 12.83
N THR A 289 -19.34 1.44 11.95
CA THR A 289 -18.48 0.25 11.99
C THR A 289 -17.31 0.48 11.04
N PHE A 290 -16.12 0.67 11.61
CA PHE A 290 -14.88 0.77 10.83
C PHE A 290 -14.41 -0.62 10.41
N LEU A 291 -14.08 -0.74 9.14
CA LEU A 291 -13.60 -1.97 8.52
C LEU A 291 -12.10 -1.85 8.24
N ASN A 292 -11.38 -2.95 8.47
CA ASN A 292 -9.94 -3.09 8.26
C ASN A 292 -9.63 -3.86 6.97
N GLU A 293 -10.41 -3.61 5.93
CA GLU A 293 -10.25 -4.25 4.62
C GLU A 293 -9.69 -3.23 3.62
N ARG A 294 -8.71 -3.64 2.81
CA ARG A 294 -8.04 -2.73 1.87
C ARG A 294 -9.02 -2.11 0.87
N ASP A 295 -10.10 -2.80 0.54
CA ASP A 295 -11.09 -2.45 -0.49
C ASP A 295 -12.40 -1.87 0.09
N VAL A 296 -12.38 -1.33 1.32
CA VAL A 296 -13.55 -0.64 1.90
C VAL A 296 -14.09 0.44 0.97
N ILE A 297 -13.21 1.18 0.29
CA ILE A 297 -13.56 2.08 -0.81
C ILE A 297 -13.55 1.29 -2.12
N GLY A 298 -12.40 0.71 -2.49
CA GLY A 298 -12.27 -0.12 -3.70
C GLY A 298 -12.74 0.63 -4.94
N SER A 299 -13.75 0.09 -5.62
CA SER A 299 -14.42 0.75 -6.75
C SER A 299 -15.79 1.33 -6.44
N LYS A 300 -16.26 1.21 -5.18
CA LYS A 300 -17.63 1.56 -4.78
C LYS A 300 -17.95 3.04 -4.96
N TRP A 301 -16.92 3.89 -5.02
CA TRP A 301 -17.01 5.35 -5.13
C TRP A 301 -17.44 5.90 -6.48
N ARG A 302 -17.50 5.06 -7.53
CA ARG A 302 -17.81 5.47 -8.90
C ARG A 302 -18.74 4.50 -9.62
N THR A 303 -19.33 4.95 -10.71
CA THR A 303 -19.84 4.08 -11.78
C THR A 303 -18.76 3.85 -12.83
N SER A 304 -18.88 2.85 -13.69
CA SER A 304 -17.94 2.66 -14.81
C SER A 304 -18.49 3.34 -16.07
N PRO A 305 -17.64 3.86 -16.97
CA PRO A 305 -18.08 4.18 -18.32
C PRO A 305 -18.50 2.90 -19.05
N ASP A 306 -19.28 3.04 -20.12
CA ASP A 306 -19.63 1.94 -21.00
C ASP A 306 -18.42 1.48 -21.86
N PHE A 307 -18.63 0.46 -22.69
CA PHE A 307 -17.58 -0.12 -23.54
C PHE A 307 -17.06 0.84 -24.63
N THR A 308 -17.81 1.90 -24.95
CA THR A 308 -17.37 2.98 -25.85
C THR A 308 -16.62 4.09 -25.12
N GLY A 309 -16.52 3.99 -23.79
CA GLY A 309 -15.89 4.98 -22.93
C GLY A 309 -16.81 6.14 -22.56
N ALA A 310 -18.11 6.05 -22.86
CA ALA A 310 -19.09 7.08 -22.53
C ALA A 310 -19.71 6.88 -21.15
N GLY A 311 -20.06 7.98 -20.49
CA GLY A 311 -20.61 7.96 -19.14
C GLY A 311 -19.57 7.69 -18.06
N GLY A 312 -20.02 7.09 -16.95
CA GLY A 312 -19.24 7.02 -15.72
C GLY A 312 -19.27 8.33 -14.94
N GLY A 313 -19.08 8.24 -13.63
CA GLY A 313 -19.03 9.39 -12.75
C GLY A 313 -18.86 8.98 -11.31
N VAL A 314 -18.43 9.93 -10.47
CA VAL A 314 -18.47 9.78 -9.02
C VAL A 314 -19.90 9.48 -8.56
N LYS A 315 -20.04 8.56 -7.61
CA LYS A 315 -21.28 8.35 -6.90
C LYS A 315 -21.45 9.41 -5.82
N THR A 316 -22.48 10.24 -5.97
CA THR A 316 -22.78 11.36 -5.06
C THR A 316 -23.67 10.96 -3.89
N ASP A 317 -24.20 9.74 -3.88
CA ASP A 317 -25.08 9.19 -2.86
C ASP A 317 -24.32 8.60 -1.65
N LEU A 318 -22.99 8.68 -1.66
CA LEU A 318 -22.12 8.15 -0.61
C LEU A 318 -20.88 9.03 -0.35
N PHE A 319 -20.31 8.88 0.83
CA PHE A 319 -18.98 9.38 1.19
C PHE A 319 -18.33 8.39 2.16
N TYR A 320 -17.08 8.64 2.53
CA TYR A 320 -16.29 7.75 3.36
C TYR A 320 -15.80 8.46 4.61
N VAL A 321 -15.59 7.69 5.67
CA VAL A 321 -14.94 8.15 6.90
C VAL A 321 -13.71 7.29 7.10
N ILE A 322 -12.54 7.92 7.19
CA ILE A 322 -11.23 7.26 7.27
C ILE A 322 -10.63 7.60 8.62
N LYS A 323 -10.22 6.56 9.36
CA LYS A 323 -9.42 6.70 10.57
C LYS A 323 -7.98 6.33 10.24
N ASP A 324 -7.08 7.29 10.34
CA ASP A 324 -5.67 7.10 10.04
C ASP A 324 -4.92 6.33 11.15
N SER A 325 -3.64 6.05 10.91
CA SER A 325 -2.76 5.32 11.84
C SER A 325 -2.47 6.09 13.13
N SER A 326 -2.63 7.41 13.12
CA SER A 326 -2.47 8.29 14.29
C SER A 326 -3.77 8.50 15.08
N GLY A 327 -4.88 7.93 14.61
CA GLY A 327 -6.20 8.03 15.24
C GLY A 327 -7.03 9.24 14.79
N ASN A 328 -6.54 10.09 13.88
CA ASN A 328 -7.35 11.15 13.31
C ASN A 328 -8.47 10.54 12.45
N VAL A 329 -9.63 11.21 12.44
CA VAL A 329 -10.79 10.78 11.66
C VAL A 329 -11.15 11.87 10.68
N TYR A 330 -11.15 11.51 9.40
CA TYR A 330 -11.50 12.36 8.27
C TYR A 330 -12.80 11.88 7.63
N LYS A 331 -13.65 12.80 7.19
CA LYS A 331 -14.65 12.49 6.15
C LYS A 331 -14.08 12.84 4.79
N LEU A 332 -14.32 12.00 3.79
CA LEU A 332 -13.80 12.13 2.43
C LEU A 332 -14.90 11.83 1.41
N LYS A 333 -15.01 12.67 0.38
CA LYS A 333 -15.82 12.40 -0.81
C LYS A 333 -14.96 12.54 -2.07
N PHE A 334 -15.39 11.87 -3.14
CA PHE A 334 -14.84 12.09 -4.47
C PHE A 334 -15.61 13.25 -5.12
N VAL A 335 -14.94 14.01 -5.98
CA VAL A 335 -15.50 15.19 -6.65
C VAL A 335 -15.70 14.91 -8.13
N SER A 336 -14.67 14.39 -8.80
CA SER A 336 -14.70 14.01 -10.21
C SER A 336 -13.62 12.98 -10.51
N TYR A 337 -13.74 12.25 -11.62
CA TYR A 337 -12.66 11.41 -12.13
C TYR A 337 -12.67 11.18 -13.64
N ILE A 338 -13.70 11.58 -14.37
CA ILE A 338 -13.84 11.28 -15.79
C ILE A 338 -14.66 12.38 -16.48
N THR A 339 -14.62 12.44 -17.81
CA THR A 339 -15.34 13.48 -18.56
C THR A 339 -16.84 13.55 -18.24
N GLY A 340 -17.47 12.42 -17.91
CA GLY A 340 -18.88 12.34 -17.50
C GLY A 340 -19.24 13.12 -16.23
N ASP A 341 -18.27 13.40 -15.35
CA ASP A 341 -18.43 14.24 -14.15
C ASP A 341 -17.56 15.51 -14.19
N GLY A 342 -17.07 15.89 -15.38
CA GLY A 342 -16.19 17.04 -15.59
C GLY A 342 -14.74 16.82 -15.14
N GLY A 343 -14.37 15.60 -14.75
CA GLY A 343 -13.01 15.22 -14.39
C GLY A 343 -12.17 14.72 -15.57
N GLU A 344 -10.95 14.28 -15.26
CA GLU A 344 -10.03 13.65 -16.21
C GLU A 344 -9.61 12.27 -15.70
N ARG A 345 -9.75 11.25 -16.55
CA ARG A 345 -9.44 9.87 -16.17
C ARG A 345 -7.96 9.71 -15.85
N GLY A 346 -7.68 9.07 -14.71
CA GLY A 346 -6.33 9.00 -14.15
C GLY A 346 -5.96 10.16 -13.23
N LYS A 347 -6.89 11.10 -13.00
CA LYS A 347 -6.74 12.25 -12.12
C LYS A 347 -7.99 12.50 -11.27
N PRO A 348 -8.46 11.51 -10.48
CA PRO A 348 -9.60 11.74 -9.61
C PRO A 348 -9.31 12.84 -8.61
N VAL A 349 -10.34 13.62 -8.30
CA VAL A 349 -10.30 14.69 -7.30
C VAL A 349 -11.02 14.21 -6.06
N ILE A 350 -10.37 14.34 -4.91
CA ILE A 350 -10.95 14.07 -3.58
C ILE A 350 -11.07 15.38 -2.79
N GLU A 351 -12.10 15.47 -1.95
CA GLU A 351 -12.23 16.50 -0.93
C GLU A 351 -12.39 15.79 0.41
N TYR A 352 -11.66 16.24 1.43
CA TYR A 352 -11.77 15.70 2.78
C TYR A 352 -11.70 16.79 3.83
N LYS A 353 -12.17 16.44 5.02
CA LYS A 353 -12.17 17.31 6.19
C LYS A 353 -11.91 16.52 7.47
N LEU A 354 -11.08 17.07 8.34
CA LEU A 354 -10.86 16.54 9.68
C LEU A 354 -12.14 16.68 10.50
N ILE A 355 -12.52 15.59 11.17
CA ILE A 355 -13.69 15.52 12.03
C ILE A 355 -13.30 15.28 13.49
N LYS A 356 -12.19 14.57 13.71
CA LYS A 356 -11.65 14.34 15.05
C LYS A 356 -10.14 14.19 14.99
N LYS A 357 -9.43 14.89 15.87
CA LYS A 357 -7.99 14.69 16.08
C LYS A 357 -7.73 13.46 16.97
N GLY A 358 -6.71 12.68 16.60
CA GLY A 358 -6.26 11.47 17.31
C GLY A 358 -5.61 11.73 18.66
#